data_AF-A0A1G7JVU3-F1
#
_entry.id   AF-A0A1G7JVU3-F1
#
_cell.length_a   1.000
_cell.length_b   1.000
_cell.length_c   1.000
_cell.angle_alpha   90.00
_cell.angle_beta   90.00
_cell.angle_gamma   90.00
#
_symmetry.space_group_name_H-M   'P 1'
#
loop_
_entity.id
_entity.type
_entity.pdbx_description
1 polymer ?
#
loop_
_entity_poly.entity_id
_entity_poly.type
_entity_poly.pdbx_seq_one_letter_code
_entity_poly.pdbx_strand_id
1 'polypeptide(L)'
;MSNTLFSLAFGVGTQNRQSTWLEVFYAQPLLNPNAELVAKVTEKLGYRGGNQAIALTNQQAGELASALKGIDAVQAALLTRLAESAKPLVATLLAEDAALTSTPEAYLKLHLLSHRLVKPHGLNLTGIFPLLPNVAWTSQGAVDLVELPERQLEARLKGDLLEVFSVDKFPKMTDYVVPTGVRIADSARVRLGAYIGEGTTVMHEGFVNFNAGTAGPGMIEGRVSAGVFVGKGSDLGGGCSTMGTLSGGGNIVISVGEGCLIGANAGIGIPLGDRNIVEAGLYVTAGTKIALLDDQNNLVKVVKGRDLAGQTDLLFRRNSQSGAVECKTNKSAIELNEALHAHN
;
A
#
# COMPACT_ATOMS: atom_id res chain seq x y z
N MET A 1 -16.07 21.53 20.84
CA MET A 1 -15.83 20.41 19.89
C MET A 1 -14.39 19.99 20.03
N SER A 2 -14.05 18.74 19.74
CA SER A 2 -12.63 18.32 19.77
C SER A 2 -11.85 19.13 18.73
N ASN A 3 -10.76 19.78 19.16
CA ASN A 3 -9.86 20.50 18.26
C ASN A 3 -8.80 19.58 17.63
N THR A 4 -8.94 18.26 17.79
CA THR A 4 -8.03 17.26 17.25
C THR A 4 -8.75 16.40 16.23
N LEU A 5 -8.13 16.23 15.06
CA LEU A 5 -8.55 15.27 14.04
C LEU A 5 -7.44 14.25 13.83
N PHE A 6 -7.80 13.03 13.50
CA PHE A 6 -6.89 12.01 13.01
C PHE A 6 -6.24 12.46 11.69
N SER A 7 -7.05 12.94 10.74
CA SER A 7 -6.54 13.41 9.45
C SER A 7 -7.44 14.47 8.83
N LEU A 8 -6.86 15.32 8.00
CA LEU A 8 -7.55 16.32 7.20
C LEU A 8 -6.88 16.43 5.84
N ALA A 9 -7.68 16.52 4.77
CA ALA A 9 -7.16 16.87 3.46
C ALA A 9 -8.20 17.62 2.62
N PHE A 10 -7.71 18.55 1.81
CA PHE A 10 -8.47 19.20 0.75
C PHE A 10 -8.14 18.54 -0.59
N GLY A 11 -9.17 18.04 -1.26
CA GLY A 11 -9.05 17.24 -2.47
C GLY A 11 -9.82 17.85 -3.63
N VAL A 12 -9.34 17.54 -4.82
CA VAL A 12 -10.06 17.67 -6.09
C VAL A 12 -10.24 16.27 -6.65
N GLY A 13 -11.36 15.97 -7.28
CA GLY A 13 -11.55 14.65 -7.86
C GLY A 13 -12.54 14.64 -8.99
N THR A 14 -13.00 13.44 -9.32
CA THR A 14 -13.88 13.20 -10.45
C THR A 14 -15.14 12.48 -9.99
N GLN A 15 -16.28 12.96 -10.48
CA GLN A 15 -17.58 12.33 -10.29
C GLN A 15 -18.15 11.90 -11.65
N ASN A 16 -18.95 10.84 -11.65
CA ASN A 16 -19.75 10.46 -12.82
C ASN A 16 -20.97 11.38 -12.99
N ARG A 17 -21.77 11.17 -14.05
CA ARG A 17 -23.02 11.90 -14.34
C ARG A 17 -24.06 11.81 -13.22
N GLN A 18 -23.97 10.81 -12.35
CA GLN A 18 -24.82 10.63 -11.17
C GLN A 18 -24.21 11.25 -9.89
N SER A 19 -23.17 12.09 -10.02
CA SER A 19 -22.46 12.71 -8.89
C SER A 19 -21.83 11.72 -7.90
N THR A 20 -21.58 10.48 -8.34
CA THR A 20 -20.84 9.49 -7.54
C THR A 20 -19.35 9.74 -7.69
N TRP A 21 -18.64 9.83 -6.57
CA TRP A 21 -17.19 9.97 -6.56
C TRP A 21 -16.52 8.72 -7.14
N LEU A 22 -15.70 8.92 -8.17
CA LEU A 22 -14.86 7.87 -8.76
C LEU A 22 -13.49 7.84 -8.09
N GLU A 23 -12.93 9.04 -7.87
CA GLU A 23 -11.61 9.24 -7.30
C GLU A 23 -11.45 10.62 -6.66
N VAL A 24 -10.45 10.74 -5.78
CA VAL A 24 -10.03 12.02 -5.19
C VAL A 24 -8.51 12.08 -5.11
N PHE A 25 -7.93 13.19 -5.59
CA PHE A 25 -6.53 13.55 -5.45
C PHE A 25 -6.33 14.54 -4.29
N TYR A 26 -5.49 14.17 -3.32
CA TYR A 26 -5.10 15.03 -2.21
C TYR A 26 -3.62 15.40 -2.32
N ALA A 27 -3.35 16.65 -2.68
CA ALA A 27 -1.98 17.12 -2.90
C ALA A 27 -1.13 17.22 -1.62
N GLN A 28 -1.77 17.57 -0.50
CA GLN A 28 -1.11 17.84 0.78
C GLN A 28 -1.96 17.26 1.94
N PRO A 29 -2.11 15.92 2.02
CA PRO A 29 -2.86 15.30 3.11
C PRO A 29 -2.12 15.49 4.44
N LEU A 30 -2.87 15.76 5.51
CA LEU A 30 -2.32 15.95 6.85
C LEU A 30 -2.68 14.78 7.76
N LEU A 31 -1.69 14.25 8.46
CA LEU A 31 -1.88 13.36 9.60
C LEU A 31 -1.74 14.19 10.88
N ASN A 32 -2.67 14.06 11.83
CA ASN A 32 -2.71 14.84 13.07
C ASN A 32 -2.53 16.37 12.83
N PRO A 33 -3.41 17.01 12.03
CA PRO A 33 -3.30 18.42 11.70
C PRO A 33 -3.30 19.32 12.95
N ASN A 34 -2.64 20.48 12.85
CA ASN A 34 -2.56 21.47 13.92
C ASN A 34 -3.97 21.93 14.36
N ALA A 35 -4.17 22.04 15.68
CA ALA A 35 -5.44 22.40 16.29
C ALA A 35 -6.00 23.77 15.86
N GLU A 36 -5.15 24.77 15.61
CA GLU A 36 -5.56 26.09 15.11
C GLU A 36 -6.12 26.00 13.68
N LEU A 37 -5.46 25.20 12.82
CA LEU A 37 -5.94 24.91 11.48
C LEU A 37 -7.29 24.18 11.54
N VAL A 38 -7.39 23.13 12.36
CA VAL A 38 -8.64 22.38 12.55
C VAL A 38 -9.75 23.30 13.03
N ALA A 39 -9.51 24.15 14.04
CA ALA A 39 -10.50 25.09 14.54
C ALA A 39 -11.00 26.03 13.44
N LYS A 40 -10.10 26.59 12.63
CA LYS A 40 -10.48 27.51 11.55
C LYS A 40 -11.28 26.82 10.43
N VAL A 41 -10.86 25.62 10.04
CA VAL A 41 -11.53 24.82 9.00
C VAL A 41 -12.90 24.35 9.47
N THR A 42 -13.00 23.82 10.69
CA THR A 42 -14.26 23.31 11.24
C THR A 42 -15.30 24.41 11.44
N GLU A 43 -14.88 25.60 11.89
CA GLU A 43 -15.71 26.81 11.95
C GLU A 43 -16.28 27.17 10.57
N LYS A 44 -15.42 27.24 9.54
CA LYS A 44 -15.81 27.65 8.19
C LYS A 44 -16.68 26.63 7.45
N LEU A 45 -16.45 25.35 7.69
CA LEU A 45 -17.19 24.27 7.04
C LEU A 45 -18.42 23.81 7.83
N GLY A 46 -18.65 24.34 9.03
CA GLY A 46 -19.76 23.90 9.89
C GLY A 46 -19.65 22.43 10.29
N TYR A 47 -18.43 21.89 10.36
CA TYR A 47 -18.18 20.50 10.74
C TYR A 47 -18.64 20.24 12.19
N ARG A 48 -19.38 19.15 12.39
CA ARG A 48 -20.03 18.83 13.70
C ARG A 48 -19.45 17.60 14.41
N GLY A 49 -18.43 16.96 13.86
CA GLY A 49 -17.82 15.75 14.41
C GLY A 49 -17.94 14.52 13.51
N GLY A 50 -17.26 13.44 13.89
CA GLY A 50 -17.19 12.18 13.16
C GLY A 50 -16.33 12.26 11.88
N ASN A 51 -16.27 11.18 11.12
CA ASN A 51 -15.60 11.19 9.83
C ASN A 51 -16.55 11.76 8.77
N GLN A 52 -16.11 12.81 8.05
CA GLN A 52 -16.93 13.49 7.06
C GLN A 52 -16.13 13.81 5.79
N ALA A 53 -16.79 13.66 4.65
CA ALA A 53 -16.36 14.19 3.37
C ALA A 53 -17.33 15.30 2.95
N ILE A 54 -16.89 16.55 3.06
CA ILE A 54 -17.70 17.75 2.84
C ILE A 54 -17.35 18.33 1.47
N ALA A 55 -18.32 18.39 0.54
CA ALA A 55 -18.12 19.04 -0.75
C ALA A 55 -17.81 20.53 -0.56
N LEU A 56 -16.87 21.06 -1.35
CA LEU A 56 -16.49 22.47 -1.31
C LEU A 56 -16.89 23.16 -2.62
N THR A 57 -17.40 24.38 -2.52
CA THR A 57 -17.46 25.30 -3.66
C THR A 57 -16.12 26.01 -3.85
N ASN A 58 -15.88 26.52 -5.05
CA ASN A 58 -14.72 27.36 -5.35
C ASN A 58 -14.63 28.58 -4.43
N GLN A 59 -15.78 29.19 -4.09
CA GLN A 59 -15.85 30.29 -3.14
C GLN A 59 -15.40 29.84 -1.74
N GLN A 60 -15.91 28.72 -1.23
CA GLN A 60 -15.50 28.18 0.07
C GLN A 60 -14.00 27.86 0.10
N ALA A 61 -13.44 27.32 -0.99
CA ALA A 61 -12.00 27.09 -1.10
C ALA A 61 -11.20 28.41 -1.01
N GLY A 62 -11.63 29.47 -1.69
CA GLY A 62 -10.98 30.79 -1.61
C GLY A 62 -11.09 31.47 -0.24
N GLU A 63 -12.24 31.31 0.43
CA GLU A 63 -12.45 31.80 1.79
C GLU A 63 -11.57 31.05 2.80
N LEU A 64 -11.46 29.72 2.67
CA LEU A 64 -10.55 28.91 3.49
C LEU A 64 -9.09 29.29 3.22
N ALA A 65 -8.69 29.49 1.97
CA ALA A 65 -7.33 29.91 1.63
C ALA A 65 -6.95 31.22 2.33
N SER A 66 -7.87 32.21 2.29
CA SER A 66 -7.67 33.50 2.94
C SER A 66 -7.58 33.36 4.47
N ALA A 67 -8.42 32.50 5.05
CA ALA A 67 -8.45 32.25 6.49
C ALA A 67 -7.21 31.51 7.00
N LEU A 68 -6.58 30.67 6.18
CA LEU A 68 -5.43 29.85 6.56
C LEU A 68 -4.07 30.49 6.25
N LYS A 69 -4.02 31.63 5.54
CA LYS A 69 -2.77 32.28 5.09
C LYS A 69 -1.76 32.59 6.22
N GLY A 70 -2.25 32.86 7.43
CA GLY A 70 -1.42 33.10 8.63
C GLY A 70 -1.22 31.90 9.53
N ILE A 71 -1.82 30.75 9.21
CA ILE A 71 -1.83 29.53 10.04
C ILE A 71 -1.00 28.43 9.36
N ASP A 72 -1.26 28.17 8.07
CA ASP A 72 -0.55 27.18 7.27
C ASP A 72 -0.46 27.66 5.82
N ALA A 73 0.72 28.16 5.45
CA ALA A 73 0.96 28.73 4.13
C ALA A 73 0.84 27.70 3.00
N VAL A 74 1.16 26.42 3.26
CA VAL A 74 1.09 25.34 2.27
C VAL A 74 -0.36 25.02 1.95
N GLN A 75 -1.19 24.83 2.98
CA GLN A 75 -2.62 24.57 2.81
C GLN A 75 -3.35 25.78 2.20
N ALA A 76 -3.00 27.01 2.60
CA ALA A 76 -3.57 28.22 2.02
C ALA A 76 -3.26 28.35 0.52
N ALA A 77 -2.02 28.08 0.12
CA ALA A 77 -1.62 28.10 -1.29
C ALA A 77 -2.33 27.00 -2.10
N LEU A 78 -2.45 25.78 -1.54
CA LEU A 78 -3.21 24.70 -2.15
C LEU A 78 -4.67 25.11 -2.39
N LEU A 79 -5.35 25.62 -1.37
CA LEU A 79 -6.75 26.03 -1.47
C LEU A 79 -6.98 27.17 -2.47
N THR A 80 -6.00 28.07 -2.62
CA THR A 80 -6.02 29.09 -3.68
C THR A 80 -6.04 28.46 -5.07
N ARG A 81 -5.23 27.41 -5.30
CA ARG A 81 -5.26 26.67 -6.58
C ARG A 81 -6.55 25.88 -6.75
N LEU A 82 -7.05 25.25 -5.69
CA LEU A 82 -8.31 24.49 -5.73
C LEU A 82 -9.50 25.40 -6.05
N ALA A 83 -9.51 26.65 -5.59
CA ALA A 83 -10.56 27.62 -5.90
C ALA A 83 -10.68 27.95 -7.41
N GLU A 84 -9.66 27.65 -8.22
CA GLU A 84 -9.70 27.83 -9.69
C GLU A 84 -10.14 26.55 -10.44
N SER A 85 -10.40 25.45 -9.72
CA SER A 85 -10.71 24.15 -10.32
C SER A 85 -12.06 24.15 -11.05
N ALA A 86 -12.09 23.52 -12.23
CA ALA A 86 -13.34 23.14 -12.91
C ALA A 86 -13.89 21.76 -12.47
N LYS A 87 -13.17 21.07 -11.59
CA LYS A 87 -13.50 19.75 -11.04
C LYS A 87 -14.04 19.88 -9.61
N PRO A 88 -14.93 18.97 -9.17
CA PRO A 88 -15.51 19.02 -7.83
C PRO A 88 -14.43 18.91 -6.74
N LEU A 89 -14.65 19.66 -5.66
CA LEU A 89 -13.75 19.76 -4.52
C LEU A 89 -14.36 19.12 -3.28
N VAL A 90 -13.52 18.62 -2.38
CA VAL A 90 -13.94 18.00 -1.12
C VAL A 90 -12.94 18.28 0.00
N ALA A 91 -13.43 18.60 1.19
CA ALA A 91 -12.68 18.55 2.43
C ALA A 91 -13.02 17.25 3.16
N THR A 92 -12.03 16.40 3.39
CA THR A 92 -12.21 15.15 4.12
C THR A 92 -11.61 15.31 5.50
N LEU A 93 -12.46 15.33 6.53
CA LEU A 93 -12.12 15.51 7.94
C LEU A 93 -12.38 14.20 8.68
N LEU A 94 -11.33 13.59 9.22
CA LEU A 94 -11.43 12.34 9.97
C LEU A 94 -11.16 12.62 11.43
N ALA A 95 -12.17 12.46 12.28
CA ALA A 95 -12.00 12.58 13.73
C ALA A 95 -11.13 11.43 14.27
N GLU A 96 -11.31 10.23 13.71
CA GLU A 96 -10.70 9.00 14.19
C GLU A 96 -10.34 8.05 13.04
N ASP A 97 -9.43 7.12 13.31
CA ASP A 97 -9.10 6.02 12.40
C ASP A 97 -10.09 4.86 12.56
N ALA A 98 -11.31 5.05 12.05
CA ALA A 98 -12.40 4.06 12.11
C ALA A 98 -12.64 3.35 10.77
N ALA A 99 -13.63 2.45 10.73
CA ALA A 99 -14.06 1.82 9.48
C ALA A 99 -14.52 2.87 8.47
N LEU A 100 -14.18 2.64 7.20
CA LEU A 100 -14.43 3.60 6.13
C LEU A 100 -15.93 3.75 5.85
N THR A 101 -16.36 4.97 5.54
CA THR A 101 -17.76 5.28 5.25
C THR A 101 -17.99 5.95 3.89
N SER A 102 -16.92 6.44 3.24
CA SER A 102 -17.04 7.16 1.97
C SER A 102 -15.84 6.95 1.03
N THR A 103 -16.04 7.18 -0.27
CA THR A 103 -14.97 7.14 -1.27
C THR A 103 -13.87 8.18 -1.00
N PRO A 104 -14.16 9.46 -0.71
CA PRO A 104 -13.11 10.44 -0.38
C PRO A 104 -12.26 10.03 0.85
N GLU A 105 -12.88 9.41 1.86
CA GLU A 105 -12.18 8.87 3.03
C GLU A 105 -11.26 7.70 2.65
N ALA A 106 -11.74 6.77 1.82
CA ALA A 106 -10.93 5.66 1.32
C ALA A 106 -9.68 6.15 0.58
N TYR A 107 -9.84 7.12 -0.33
CA TYR A 107 -8.72 7.73 -1.03
C TYR A 107 -7.77 8.46 -0.08
N LEU A 108 -8.27 9.17 0.95
CA LEU A 108 -7.42 9.84 1.93
C LEU A 108 -6.53 8.84 2.67
N LYS A 109 -7.09 7.73 3.17
CA LYS A 109 -6.28 6.71 3.87
C LYS A 109 -5.24 6.06 2.95
N LEU A 110 -5.56 5.83 1.67
CA LEU A 110 -4.56 5.34 0.72
C LEU A 110 -3.46 6.39 0.45
N HIS A 111 -3.81 7.68 0.40
CA HIS A 111 -2.82 8.76 0.30
C HIS A 111 -1.90 8.81 1.53
N LEU A 112 -2.43 8.65 2.74
CA LEU A 112 -1.61 8.61 3.97
C LEU A 112 -0.56 7.50 3.93
N LEU A 113 -0.90 6.33 3.38
CA LEU A 113 0.06 5.24 3.16
C LEU A 113 1.12 5.61 2.12
N SER A 114 0.71 6.08 0.94
CA SER A 114 1.64 6.33 -0.17
C SER A 114 2.48 7.60 -0.01
N HIS A 115 2.03 8.56 0.79
CA HIS A 115 2.85 9.70 1.26
C HIS A 115 3.81 9.30 2.38
N ARG A 116 3.78 8.05 2.83
CA ARG A 116 4.55 7.51 3.96
C ARG A 116 4.23 8.13 5.32
N LEU A 117 3.07 8.78 5.45
CA LEU A 117 2.63 9.35 6.73
C LEU A 117 2.23 8.25 7.72
N VAL A 118 1.72 7.13 7.21
CA VAL A 118 1.40 5.94 8.00
C VAL A 118 1.96 4.70 7.32
N LYS A 119 2.47 3.74 8.09
CA LYS A 119 2.97 2.45 7.57
C LYS A 119 1.81 1.47 7.34
N PRO A 120 2.01 0.42 6.52
CA PRO A 120 1.05 -0.68 6.43
C PRO A 120 0.63 -1.22 7.80
N HIS A 121 -0.65 -1.60 7.92
CA HIS A 121 -1.35 -1.97 9.17
C HIS A 121 -1.53 -0.85 10.20
N GLY A 122 -1.07 0.36 9.91
CA GLY A 122 -1.28 1.53 10.78
C GLY A 122 -2.61 2.25 10.57
N LEU A 123 -3.47 1.77 9.66
CA LEU A 123 -4.77 2.35 9.34
C LEU A 123 -5.88 1.30 9.35
N ASN A 124 -7.07 1.69 9.81
CA ASN A 124 -8.27 0.89 9.63
C ASN A 124 -8.80 1.04 8.19
N LEU A 125 -8.64 -0.01 7.38
CA LEU A 125 -9.12 -0.09 6.00
C LEU A 125 -10.32 -1.03 5.84
N THR A 126 -11.01 -1.37 6.94
CA THR A 126 -12.20 -2.21 6.89
C THR A 126 -13.28 -1.55 6.03
N GLY A 127 -13.86 -2.32 5.10
CA GLY A 127 -14.92 -1.83 4.21
C GLY A 127 -14.42 -1.06 2.98
N ILE A 128 -13.12 -1.06 2.67
CA ILE A 128 -12.59 -0.27 1.54
C ILE A 128 -13.14 -0.67 0.16
N PHE A 129 -13.31 -1.96 -0.10
CA PHE A 129 -13.65 -2.45 -1.45
C PHE A 129 -15.02 -1.99 -1.98
N PRO A 130 -16.10 -1.97 -1.19
CA PRO A 130 -17.37 -1.38 -1.60
C PRO A 130 -17.28 0.14 -1.91
N LEU A 131 -16.38 0.86 -1.25
CA LEU A 131 -16.25 2.32 -1.36
C LEU A 131 -15.37 2.78 -2.54
N LEU A 132 -14.56 1.88 -3.08
CA LEU A 132 -13.79 2.13 -4.30
C LEU A 132 -14.57 1.60 -5.51
N PRO A 133 -15.21 2.45 -6.33
CA PRO A 133 -15.91 1.99 -7.52
C PRO A 133 -14.92 1.38 -8.52
N ASN A 134 -15.39 0.47 -9.37
CA ASN A 134 -14.57 -0.03 -10.47
C ASN A 134 -14.54 1.04 -11.57
N VAL A 135 -13.36 1.52 -11.93
CA VAL A 135 -13.17 2.71 -12.79
C VAL A 135 -12.31 2.35 -14.00
N ALA A 136 -12.60 2.94 -15.15
CA ALA A 136 -11.66 2.97 -16.26
C ALA A 136 -10.66 4.11 -16.05
N TRP A 137 -9.40 3.76 -15.84
CA TRP A 137 -8.30 4.71 -15.74
C TRP A 137 -7.76 4.98 -17.13
N THR A 138 -7.93 6.22 -17.58
CA THR A 138 -7.67 6.60 -18.97
C THR A 138 -6.67 7.73 -19.07
N SER A 139 -6.17 7.99 -20.28
CA SER A 139 -5.32 9.16 -20.56
C SER A 139 -6.00 10.51 -20.27
N GLN A 140 -7.33 10.55 -20.07
CA GLN A 140 -8.10 11.73 -19.70
C GLN A 140 -8.60 11.70 -18.23
N GLY A 141 -8.06 10.80 -17.41
CA GLY A 141 -8.44 10.60 -16.01
C GLY A 141 -9.45 9.45 -15.80
N ALA A 142 -10.06 9.44 -14.62
CA ALA A 142 -11.07 8.45 -14.24
C ALA A 142 -12.37 8.61 -15.05
N VAL A 143 -12.84 7.50 -15.61
CA VAL A 143 -14.08 7.43 -16.38
C VAL A 143 -14.96 6.31 -15.82
N ASP A 144 -16.23 6.61 -15.59
CA ASP A 144 -17.23 5.62 -15.22
C ASP A 144 -17.40 4.60 -16.37
N LEU A 145 -17.49 3.31 -16.04
CA LEU A 145 -17.61 2.25 -17.04
C LEU A 145 -18.87 2.38 -17.91
N VAL A 146 -19.94 2.97 -17.38
CA VAL A 146 -21.17 3.24 -18.13
C VAL A 146 -20.98 4.38 -19.14
N GLU A 147 -20.11 5.35 -18.83
CA GLU A 147 -19.82 6.49 -19.71
C GLU A 147 -18.71 6.20 -20.73
N LEU A 148 -17.89 5.17 -20.50
CA LEU A 148 -16.72 4.88 -21.31
C LEU A 148 -17.01 4.67 -22.81
N PRO A 149 -18.03 3.89 -23.24
CA PRO A 149 -18.25 3.64 -24.66
C PRO A 149 -18.52 4.91 -25.48
N GLU A 150 -19.30 5.84 -24.91
CA GLU A 150 -19.60 7.14 -25.54
C GLU A 150 -18.32 7.97 -25.71
N ARG A 151 -17.49 8.05 -24.66
CA ARG A 151 -16.23 8.81 -24.72
C ARG A 151 -15.22 8.20 -25.68
N GLN A 152 -15.16 6.87 -25.78
CA GLN A 152 -14.31 6.20 -26.75
C GLN A 152 -14.75 6.51 -28.18
N LEU A 153 -16.05 6.46 -28.47
CA LEU A 153 -16.59 6.84 -29.78
C LEU A 153 -16.23 8.28 -30.14
N GLU A 154 -16.47 9.23 -29.23
CA GLU A 154 -16.16 10.65 -29.43
C GLU A 154 -14.67 10.90 -29.71
N ALA A 155 -13.77 10.20 -29.03
CA ALA A 155 -12.34 10.27 -29.33
C ALA A 155 -12.05 9.78 -30.76
N ARG A 156 -12.61 8.63 -31.17
CA ARG A 156 -12.38 8.08 -32.51
C ARG A 156 -12.94 8.98 -33.62
N LEU A 157 -14.10 9.60 -33.41
CA LEU A 157 -14.69 10.54 -34.38
C LEU A 157 -13.80 11.77 -34.61
N LYS A 158 -12.99 12.15 -33.62
CA LYS A 158 -12.00 13.24 -33.71
C LYS A 158 -10.64 12.79 -34.24
N GLY A 159 -10.44 11.49 -34.46
CA GLY A 159 -9.14 10.90 -34.83
C GLY A 159 -8.21 10.64 -33.64
N ASP A 160 -8.70 10.78 -32.41
CA ASP A 160 -7.94 10.57 -31.16
C ASP A 160 -8.10 9.14 -30.62
N LEU A 161 -7.20 8.74 -29.71
CA LEU A 161 -7.32 7.53 -28.90
C LEU A 161 -7.53 7.89 -27.43
N LEU A 162 -8.69 7.52 -26.87
CA LEU A 162 -8.87 7.42 -25.43
C LEU A 162 -8.24 6.11 -24.94
N GLU A 163 -6.98 6.17 -24.51
CA GLU A 163 -6.28 5.02 -23.97
C GLU A 163 -6.87 4.62 -22.62
N VAL A 164 -7.22 3.35 -22.46
CA VAL A 164 -7.65 2.75 -21.19
C VAL A 164 -6.53 1.82 -20.74
N PHE A 165 -5.72 2.27 -19.79
CA PHE A 165 -4.53 1.53 -19.33
C PHE A 165 -4.80 0.68 -18.08
N SER A 166 -5.92 0.91 -17.38
CA SER A 166 -6.36 0.07 -16.27
C SER A 166 -7.88 0.12 -16.11
N VAL A 167 -8.47 -1.00 -15.71
CA VAL A 167 -9.87 -1.10 -15.26
C VAL A 167 -9.86 -1.79 -13.91
N ASP A 168 -9.91 -1.01 -12.85
CA ASP A 168 -9.72 -1.50 -11.48
C ASP A 168 -10.33 -0.52 -10.45
N LYS A 169 -10.52 -1.00 -9.23
CA LYS A 169 -10.90 -0.22 -8.05
C LYS A 169 -9.76 0.64 -7.50
N PHE A 170 -8.51 0.28 -7.79
CA PHE A 170 -7.32 1.00 -7.33
C PHE A 170 -6.58 1.62 -8.52
N PRO A 171 -6.27 2.92 -8.50
CA PRO A 171 -5.34 3.50 -9.46
C PRO A 171 -3.89 3.13 -9.15
N LYS A 172 -2.99 3.41 -10.11
CA LYS A 172 -1.55 3.39 -9.88
C LYS A 172 -1.11 4.56 -9.00
N MET A 173 -0.20 4.30 -8.05
CA MET A 173 0.22 5.24 -7.02
C MET A 173 0.81 6.53 -7.60
N THR A 174 1.61 6.42 -8.65
CA THR A 174 2.38 7.55 -9.20
C THR A 174 1.54 8.58 -9.93
N ASP A 175 0.28 8.28 -10.25
CA ASP A 175 -0.67 9.29 -10.73
C ASP A 175 -1.09 10.26 -9.61
N TYR A 176 -0.83 9.90 -8.35
CA TYR A 176 -1.18 10.66 -7.16
C TYR A 176 0.05 11.14 -6.39
N VAL A 177 1.04 10.27 -6.20
CA VAL A 177 2.25 10.61 -5.44
C VAL A 177 3.44 9.77 -5.88
N VAL A 178 4.59 10.44 -6.00
CA VAL A 178 5.90 9.81 -6.11
C VAL A 178 6.69 10.23 -4.87
N PRO A 179 6.81 9.39 -3.84
CA PRO A 179 7.53 9.75 -2.64
C PRO A 179 9.04 9.88 -2.93
N THR A 180 9.75 10.66 -2.14
CA THR A 180 11.17 10.96 -2.39
C THR A 180 12.06 9.71 -2.31
N GLY A 181 13.14 9.71 -3.08
CA GLY A 181 14.18 8.68 -3.01
C GLY A 181 13.74 7.28 -3.47
N VAL A 182 12.76 7.17 -4.37
CA VAL A 182 12.32 5.88 -4.95
C VAL A 182 12.63 5.79 -6.43
N ARG A 183 12.66 4.54 -6.92
CA ARG A 183 12.56 4.24 -8.35
C ARG A 183 11.47 3.20 -8.55
N ILE A 184 10.62 3.42 -9.55
CA ILE A 184 9.55 2.50 -9.95
C ILE A 184 9.65 2.39 -11.47
N ALA A 185 10.09 1.24 -11.97
CA ALA A 185 10.37 1.05 -13.39
C ALA A 185 9.09 0.95 -14.23
N ASP A 186 8.09 0.20 -13.74
CA ASP A 186 6.73 0.17 -14.29
C ASP A 186 5.74 0.58 -13.21
N SER A 187 5.19 1.78 -13.33
CA SER A 187 4.26 2.34 -12.34
C SER A 187 2.91 1.63 -12.28
N ALA A 188 2.51 0.92 -13.34
CA ALA A 188 1.24 0.19 -13.36
C ALA A 188 1.18 -0.91 -12.29
N ARG A 189 2.33 -1.33 -11.77
CA ARG A 189 2.46 -2.40 -10.78
C ARG A 189 2.55 -1.93 -9.32
N VAL A 190 2.40 -0.63 -9.05
CA VAL A 190 2.37 -0.09 -7.69
C VAL A 190 1.04 0.61 -7.47
N ARG A 191 0.14 0.02 -6.68
CA ARG A 191 -1.19 0.58 -6.41
C ARG A 191 -1.12 1.77 -5.44
N LEU A 192 -2.02 2.74 -5.60
CA LEU A 192 -2.27 3.73 -4.57
C LEU A 192 -2.61 3.03 -3.25
N GLY A 193 -1.97 3.45 -2.16
CA GLY A 193 -1.98 2.76 -0.87
C GLY A 193 -0.77 1.85 -0.63
N ALA A 194 0.13 1.66 -1.61
CA ALA A 194 1.43 1.06 -1.38
C ALA A 194 2.34 2.04 -0.61
N TYR A 195 3.13 1.53 0.33
CA TYR A 195 4.18 2.27 1.03
C TYR A 195 5.55 1.87 0.46
N ILE A 196 6.18 2.75 -0.33
CA ILE A 196 7.49 2.47 -0.92
C ILE A 196 8.53 3.26 -0.15
N GLY A 197 9.31 2.62 0.72
CA GLY A 197 10.32 3.26 1.55
C GLY A 197 11.45 3.94 0.76
N GLU A 198 12.20 4.83 1.42
CA GLU A 198 13.32 5.52 0.80
C GLU A 198 14.45 4.54 0.44
N GLY A 199 15.05 4.71 -0.74
CA GLY A 199 16.06 3.81 -1.28
C GLY A 199 15.50 2.53 -1.88
N THR A 200 14.18 2.34 -1.91
CA THR A 200 13.57 1.20 -2.60
C THR A 200 13.58 1.40 -4.11
N THR A 201 13.96 0.35 -4.83
CA THR A 201 13.76 0.22 -6.27
C THR A 201 12.76 -0.88 -6.55
N VAL A 202 11.64 -0.55 -7.19
CA VAL A 202 10.70 -1.51 -7.75
C VAL A 202 11.02 -1.67 -9.24
N MET A 203 11.54 -2.82 -9.63
CA MET A 203 11.85 -3.15 -11.03
C MET A 203 10.58 -3.56 -11.80
N HIS A 204 10.70 -3.78 -13.11
CA HIS A 204 9.56 -4.06 -14.01
C HIS A 204 8.70 -5.25 -13.57
N GLU A 205 9.31 -6.31 -13.01
CA GLU A 205 8.56 -7.46 -12.50
C GLU A 205 8.08 -7.27 -11.04
N GLY A 206 8.59 -6.23 -10.38
CA GLY A 206 8.17 -5.82 -9.05
C GLY A 206 6.71 -5.38 -9.03
N PHE A 207 5.97 -5.85 -8.03
CA PHE A 207 4.59 -5.43 -7.79
C PHE A 207 4.38 -5.16 -6.30
N VAL A 208 3.69 -4.08 -5.96
CA VAL A 208 3.34 -3.75 -4.58
C VAL A 208 1.87 -3.35 -4.50
N ASN A 209 1.12 -4.10 -3.69
CA ASN A 209 -0.30 -3.86 -3.47
C ASN A 209 -0.56 -2.73 -2.46
N PHE A 210 -1.84 -2.39 -2.24
CA PHE A 210 -2.22 -1.46 -1.18
C PHE A 210 -1.98 -2.08 0.21
N ASN A 211 -1.79 -1.24 1.23
CA ASN A 211 -1.49 -1.64 2.61
C ASN A 211 -0.31 -2.64 2.68
N ALA A 212 0.69 -2.43 1.84
CA ALA A 212 1.86 -3.27 1.71
C ALA A 212 3.06 -2.42 1.29
N GLY A 213 4.25 -3.00 1.33
CA GLY A 213 5.43 -2.41 0.71
C GLY A 213 6.71 -2.61 1.51
N THR A 214 7.54 -1.57 1.58
CA THR A 214 8.95 -1.69 1.99
C THR A 214 9.33 -0.64 3.01
N ALA A 215 10.13 -1.02 4.01
CA ALA A 215 10.78 -0.06 4.90
C ALA A 215 11.80 0.82 4.15
N GLY A 216 12.54 0.21 3.22
CA GLY A 216 13.62 0.82 2.46
C GLY A 216 14.97 0.87 3.22
N PRO A 217 16.11 0.83 2.52
CA PRO A 217 16.26 0.51 1.10
C PRO A 217 15.96 -0.96 0.78
N GLY A 218 15.90 -1.32 -0.51
CA GLY A 218 15.77 -2.71 -0.98
C GLY A 218 15.45 -2.81 -2.47
N MET A 219 15.69 -3.99 -3.05
CA MET A 219 15.35 -4.32 -4.43
C MET A 219 14.07 -5.16 -4.50
N ILE A 220 13.06 -4.69 -5.23
CA ILE A 220 11.78 -5.39 -5.41
C ILE A 220 11.58 -5.72 -6.87
N GLU A 221 11.80 -6.99 -7.21
CA GLU A 221 11.57 -7.58 -8.53
C GLU A 221 10.51 -8.69 -8.49
N GLY A 222 9.94 -8.96 -7.32
CA GLY A 222 8.83 -9.88 -7.11
C GLY A 222 7.54 -9.20 -6.63
N ARG A 223 6.57 -10.02 -6.22
CA ARG A 223 5.22 -9.57 -5.85
C ARG A 223 5.05 -9.46 -4.35
N VAL A 224 4.80 -8.24 -3.87
CA VAL A 224 4.46 -7.88 -2.49
C VAL A 224 2.94 -7.78 -2.36
N SER A 225 2.32 -8.82 -1.81
CA SER A 225 0.86 -8.92 -1.65
C SER A 225 0.32 -7.94 -0.60
N ALA A 226 -0.99 -7.68 -0.63
CA ALA A 226 -1.63 -6.79 0.35
C ALA A 226 -1.38 -7.28 1.78
N GLY A 227 -1.03 -6.36 2.68
CA GLY A 227 -0.64 -6.67 4.05
C GLY A 227 0.82 -7.10 4.22
N VAL A 228 1.57 -7.35 3.15
CA VAL A 228 2.98 -7.76 3.27
C VAL A 228 3.87 -6.53 3.44
N PHE A 229 4.69 -6.54 4.48
CA PHE A 229 5.73 -5.53 4.69
C PHE A 229 7.11 -6.17 4.67
N VAL A 230 8.00 -5.55 3.91
CA VAL A 230 9.38 -6.00 3.71
C VAL A 230 10.33 -5.07 4.46
N GLY A 231 11.16 -5.68 5.31
CA GLY A 231 12.14 -5.01 6.14
C GLY A 231 13.28 -4.37 5.34
N LYS A 232 14.12 -3.64 6.06
CA LYS A 232 15.25 -2.91 5.50
C LYS A 232 16.28 -3.84 4.85
N GLY A 233 16.80 -3.47 3.70
CA GLY A 233 17.90 -4.16 3.02
C GLY A 233 17.54 -5.56 2.52
N SER A 234 16.24 -5.85 2.37
CA SER A 234 15.76 -7.13 1.87
C SER A 234 15.48 -7.07 0.38
N ASP A 235 15.96 -8.08 -0.35
CA ASP A 235 15.87 -8.17 -1.80
C ASP A 235 14.91 -9.29 -2.21
N LEU A 236 13.96 -8.95 -3.06
CA LEU A 236 12.97 -9.85 -3.65
C LEU A 236 13.29 -10.04 -5.14
N GLY A 237 13.89 -11.17 -5.49
CA GLY A 237 14.32 -11.48 -6.84
C GLY A 237 13.18 -11.64 -7.85
N GLY A 238 13.53 -11.55 -9.13
CA GLY A 238 12.59 -11.49 -10.26
C GLY A 238 11.49 -12.55 -10.20
N GLY A 239 10.23 -12.12 -10.23
CA GLY A 239 9.06 -13.02 -10.28
C GLY A 239 8.73 -13.74 -8.97
N CYS A 240 9.48 -13.51 -7.89
CA CYS A 240 9.19 -14.15 -6.61
C CYS A 240 7.80 -13.76 -6.07
N SER A 241 7.28 -14.52 -5.12
CA SER A 241 5.92 -14.37 -4.61
C SER A 241 5.89 -14.29 -3.09
N THR A 242 5.17 -13.31 -2.56
CA THR A 242 4.71 -13.30 -1.17
C THR A 242 3.22 -13.64 -1.16
N MET A 243 2.83 -14.64 -0.37
CA MET A 243 1.43 -15.03 -0.26
C MET A 243 0.60 -13.93 0.40
N GLY A 244 -0.53 -13.55 -0.20
CA GLY A 244 -1.51 -12.67 0.43
C GLY A 244 -2.48 -13.45 1.31
N THR A 245 -3.06 -12.80 2.31
CA THR A 245 -4.12 -13.38 3.15
C THR A 245 -5.33 -13.85 2.31
N LEU A 246 -5.66 -13.12 1.25
CA LEU A 246 -6.73 -13.46 0.29
C LEU A 246 -6.42 -14.68 -0.60
N SER A 247 -5.16 -15.12 -0.67
CA SER A 247 -4.70 -16.19 -1.58
C SER A 247 -4.61 -17.56 -0.90
N GLY A 248 -5.32 -17.77 0.21
CA GLY A 248 -5.38 -19.07 0.91
C GLY A 248 -4.40 -19.25 2.06
N GLY A 249 -3.81 -18.15 2.57
CA GLY A 249 -2.77 -18.18 3.61
C GLY A 249 -3.23 -18.33 5.06
N GLY A 250 -4.53 -18.46 5.30
CA GLY A 250 -5.10 -18.35 6.64
C GLY A 250 -4.99 -16.92 7.20
N ASN A 251 -5.00 -16.79 8.52
CA ASN A 251 -5.06 -15.49 9.22
C ASN A 251 -3.69 -14.88 9.53
N ILE A 252 -2.58 -15.54 9.17
CA ILE A 252 -1.24 -15.07 9.51
C ILE A 252 -0.79 -14.03 8.48
N VAL A 253 -0.43 -12.84 8.96
CA VAL A 253 0.12 -11.77 8.12
C VAL A 253 1.55 -12.14 7.72
N ILE A 254 1.78 -12.32 6.42
CA ILE A 254 3.12 -12.56 5.89
C ILE A 254 3.93 -11.27 5.97
N SER A 255 5.16 -11.40 6.46
CA SER A 255 6.15 -10.32 6.52
C SER A 255 7.52 -10.88 6.13
N VAL A 256 8.41 -9.98 5.72
CA VAL A 256 9.82 -10.29 5.46
C VAL A 256 10.66 -9.39 6.36
N GLY A 257 11.52 -9.99 7.18
CA GLY A 257 12.45 -9.27 8.05
C GLY A 257 13.50 -8.45 7.29
N GLU A 258 14.52 -8.02 8.01
CA GLU A 258 15.63 -7.22 7.48
C GLU A 258 16.74 -8.11 6.88
N GLY A 259 17.40 -7.64 5.81
CA GLY A 259 18.53 -8.33 5.20
C GLY A 259 18.22 -9.68 4.57
N CYS A 260 16.96 -9.94 4.21
CA CYS A 260 16.54 -11.19 3.57
C CYS A 260 16.88 -11.19 2.07
N LEU A 261 17.04 -12.39 1.50
CA LEU A 261 17.18 -12.60 0.06
C LEU A 261 16.18 -13.66 -0.41
N ILE A 262 15.17 -13.27 -1.18
CA ILE A 262 14.22 -14.19 -1.78
C ILE A 262 14.60 -14.38 -3.24
N GLY A 263 15.04 -15.58 -3.60
CA GLY A 263 15.51 -15.88 -4.95
C GLY A 263 14.44 -15.68 -6.03
N ALA A 264 14.90 -15.49 -7.27
CA ALA A 264 14.01 -15.34 -8.43
C ALA A 264 13.04 -16.54 -8.55
N ASN A 265 11.78 -16.26 -8.88
CA ASN A 265 10.69 -17.24 -8.98
C ASN A 265 10.46 -18.10 -7.72
N ALA A 266 11.04 -17.74 -6.58
CA ALA A 266 10.73 -18.36 -5.30
C ALA A 266 9.37 -17.90 -4.78
N GLY A 267 8.88 -18.52 -3.71
CA GLY A 267 7.68 -18.08 -3.04
C GLY A 267 7.70 -18.35 -1.56
N ILE A 268 7.12 -17.42 -0.79
CA ILE A 268 6.95 -17.56 0.65
C ILE A 268 5.48 -17.48 1.03
N GLY A 269 5.08 -18.47 1.81
CA GLY A 269 3.78 -18.57 2.46
C GLY A 269 3.87 -18.62 3.98
N ILE A 270 4.99 -18.14 4.54
CA ILE A 270 5.24 -17.96 5.97
C ILE A 270 5.96 -16.62 6.18
N PRO A 271 5.81 -15.97 7.36
CA PRO A 271 6.67 -14.86 7.74
C PRO A 271 8.14 -15.29 7.79
N LEU A 272 9.03 -14.48 7.21
CA LEU A 272 10.47 -14.65 7.36
C LEU A 272 10.99 -13.69 8.42
N GLY A 273 11.79 -14.21 9.37
CA GLY A 273 12.63 -13.37 10.22
C GLY A 273 13.80 -12.79 9.44
N ASP A 274 14.65 -12.04 10.13
CA ASP A 274 15.78 -11.36 9.54
C ASP A 274 16.81 -12.32 8.94
N ARG A 275 17.49 -11.87 7.88
CA ARG A 275 18.63 -12.54 7.23
C ARG A 275 18.31 -13.93 6.70
N ASN A 276 17.04 -14.19 6.39
CA ASN A 276 16.63 -15.43 5.76
C ASN A 276 16.90 -15.40 4.26
N ILE A 277 17.32 -16.54 3.72
CA ILE A 277 17.60 -16.74 2.30
C ILE A 277 16.68 -17.85 1.78
N VAL A 278 15.99 -17.59 0.66
CA VAL A 278 15.18 -18.59 -0.04
C VAL A 278 15.77 -18.80 -1.42
N GLU A 279 16.14 -20.04 -1.72
CA GLU A 279 16.62 -20.45 -3.04
C GLU A 279 15.66 -20.06 -4.18
N ALA A 280 16.22 -19.68 -5.33
CA ALA A 280 15.44 -19.43 -6.53
C ALA A 280 14.57 -20.64 -6.93
N GLY A 281 13.31 -20.40 -7.26
CA GLY A 281 12.35 -21.44 -7.64
C GLY A 281 11.83 -22.32 -6.48
N LEU A 282 12.26 -22.08 -5.25
CA LEU A 282 11.71 -22.77 -4.07
C LEU A 282 10.45 -22.05 -3.58
N TYR A 283 9.36 -22.79 -3.41
CA TYR A 283 8.15 -22.28 -2.77
C TYR A 283 7.99 -22.91 -1.37
N VAL A 284 8.05 -22.08 -0.33
CA VAL A 284 7.91 -22.49 1.08
C VAL A 284 6.51 -22.12 1.56
N THR A 285 5.63 -23.10 1.75
CA THR A 285 4.29 -22.90 2.31
C THR A 285 4.28 -23.24 3.80
N ALA A 286 3.24 -22.80 4.52
CA ALA A 286 3.03 -23.17 5.93
C ALA A 286 2.96 -24.70 6.17
N GLY A 287 2.60 -25.48 5.15
CA GLY A 287 2.49 -26.94 5.20
C GLY A 287 3.68 -27.69 4.63
N THR A 288 4.63 -27.01 3.99
CA THR A 288 5.83 -27.64 3.41
C THR A 288 6.58 -28.37 4.53
N LYS A 289 6.84 -29.67 4.35
CA LYS A 289 7.71 -30.44 5.25
C LYS A 289 9.16 -30.14 4.91
N ILE A 290 9.94 -29.77 5.91
CA ILE A 290 11.29 -29.24 5.75
C ILE A 290 12.23 -30.06 6.63
N ALA A 291 13.28 -30.61 6.03
CA ALA A 291 14.40 -31.20 6.74
C ALA A 291 15.22 -30.09 7.39
N LEU A 292 15.13 -29.96 8.71
CA LEU A 292 15.89 -28.99 9.47
C LEU A 292 17.30 -29.56 9.71
N LEU A 293 18.31 -28.79 9.30
CA LEU A 293 19.70 -29.18 9.37
C LEU A 293 20.48 -28.29 10.36
N ASP A 294 21.42 -28.90 11.08
CA ASP A 294 22.41 -28.18 11.89
C ASP A 294 23.50 -27.53 11.01
N ASP A 295 24.47 -26.89 11.64
CA ASP A 295 25.58 -26.20 10.99
C ASP A 295 26.56 -27.16 10.25
N GLN A 296 26.56 -28.45 10.59
CA GLN A 296 27.26 -29.51 9.85
C GLN A 296 26.41 -30.19 8.76
N ASN A 297 25.19 -29.70 8.50
CA ASN A 297 24.19 -30.26 7.60
C ASN A 297 23.62 -31.63 8.01
N ASN A 298 23.76 -32.03 9.27
CA ASN A 298 23.09 -33.25 9.74
C ASN A 298 21.61 -32.99 9.94
N LEU A 299 20.79 -33.99 9.64
CA LEU A 299 19.35 -33.93 9.88
C LEU A 299 19.07 -33.91 11.38
N VAL A 300 18.45 -32.83 11.86
CA VAL A 300 17.96 -32.73 13.24
C VAL A 300 16.57 -33.34 13.35
N LYS A 301 15.61 -32.82 12.56
CA LYS A 301 14.22 -33.31 12.49
C LYS A 301 13.52 -32.77 11.25
N VAL A 302 12.33 -33.29 10.96
CA VAL A 302 11.45 -32.76 9.91
C VAL A 302 10.34 -31.93 10.56
N VAL A 303 10.25 -30.64 10.19
CA VAL A 303 9.25 -29.69 10.69
C VAL A 303 8.36 -29.17 9.56
N LYS A 304 7.26 -28.47 9.88
CA LYS A 304 6.50 -27.74 8.86
C LYS A 304 7.04 -26.32 8.73
N GLY A 305 6.87 -25.71 7.55
CA GLY A 305 7.29 -24.33 7.31
C GLY A 305 6.74 -23.34 8.34
N ARG A 306 5.50 -23.53 8.80
CA ARG A 306 4.89 -22.68 9.85
C ARG A 306 5.70 -22.64 11.15
N ASP A 307 6.40 -23.73 11.49
CA ASP A 307 7.14 -23.86 12.75
C ASP A 307 8.47 -23.08 12.68
N LEU A 308 8.86 -22.62 11.48
CA LEU A 308 10.04 -21.79 11.22
C LEU A 308 9.68 -20.32 10.96
N ALA A 309 8.40 -19.94 11.11
CA ALA A 309 7.96 -18.58 10.86
C ALA A 309 8.65 -17.58 11.81
N GLY A 310 9.17 -16.49 11.25
CA GLY A 310 9.81 -15.42 12.03
C GLY A 310 11.20 -15.73 12.59
N GLN A 311 11.68 -16.97 12.46
CA GLN A 311 13.05 -17.33 12.84
C GLN A 311 14.06 -16.65 11.90
N THR A 312 15.22 -16.29 12.46
CA THR A 312 16.28 -15.55 11.75
C THR A 312 17.38 -16.49 11.25
N ASP A 313 18.18 -15.99 10.30
CA ASP A 313 19.42 -16.64 9.84
C ASP A 313 19.20 -18.04 9.23
N LEU A 314 18.05 -18.24 8.56
CA LEU A 314 17.68 -19.50 7.91
C LEU A 314 17.98 -19.49 6.41
N LEU A 315 18.56 -20.59 5.91
CA LEU A 315 18.71 -20.85 4.48
C LEU A 315 17.75 -21.96 4.04
N PHE A 316 16.73 -21.59 3.26
CA PHE A 316 15.80 -22.52 2.63
C PHE A 316 16.29 -22.90 1.23
N ARG A 317 16.46 -24.21 0.97
CA ARG A 317 16.89 -24.74 -0.33
C ARG A 317 16.21 -26.06 -0.67
N ARG A 318 16.23 -26.45 -1.94
CA ARG A 318 15.84 -27.78 -2.40
C ARG A 318 17.09 -28.59 -2.72
N ASN A 319 17.20 -29.77 -2.13
CA ASN A 319 18.22 -30.73 -2.50
C ASN A 319 17.99 -31.19 -3.96
N SER A 320 18.94 -30.90 -4.85
CA SER A 320 18.80 -31.17 -6.28
C SER A 320 18.84 -32.66 -6.64
N GLN A 321 19.38 -33.51 -5.76
CA GLN A 321 19.47 -34.95 -5.98
C GLN A 321 18.24 -35.69 -5.44
N SER A 322 17.80 -35.36 -4.22
CA SER A 322 16.68 -36.06 -3.56
C SER A 322 15.33 -35.37 -3.73
N GLY A 323 15.31 -34.09 -4.10
CA GLY A 323 14.12 -33.25 -4.12
C GLY A 323 13.64 -32.78 -2.74
N ALA A 324 14.33 -33.16 -1.65
CA ALA A 324 13.96 -32.75 -0.30
C ALA A 324 14.07 -31.22 -0.13
N VAL A 325 13.09 -30.61 0.53
CA VAL A 325 13.21 -29.22 0.98
C VAL A 325 13.96 -29.20 2.31
N GLU A 326 15.02 -28.42 2.36
CA GLU A 326 15.93 -28.32 3.50
C GLU A 326 15.92 -26.89 4.05
N CYS A 327 16.08 -26.78 5.36
CA CYS A 327 16.40 -25.52 6.03
C CYS A 327 17.73 -25.71 6.75
N LYS A 328 18.77 -25.06 6.24
CA LYS A 328 20.08 -25.02 6.89
C LYS A 328 20.11 -23.85 7.86
N THR A 329 20.70 -24.08 9.02
CA THR A 329 20.90 -23.07 10.05
C THR A 329 22.39 -22.93 10.37
N ASN A 330 22.77 -21.87 11.07
CA ASN A 330 24.10 -21.69 11.65
C ASN A 330 24.19 -22.16 13.12
N LYS A 331 23.17 -22.85 13.61
CA LYS A 331 23.01 -23.26 15.01
C LYS A 331 23.23 -24.76 15.16
N SER A 332 23.71 -25.14 16.34
CA SER A 332 23.77 -26.54 16.75
C SER A 332 22.37 -27.13 16.98
N ALA A 333 22.26 -28.46 16.98
CA ALA A 333 20.99 -29.15 17.23
C ALA A 333 20.33 -28.80 18.58
N ILE A 334 21.13 -28.44 19.59
CA ILE A 334 20.65 -28.07 20.93
C ILE A 334 19.99 -26.68 20.88
N GLU A 335 20.70 -25.69 20.34
CA GLU A 335 20.20 -24.31 20.19
C GLU A 335 18.94 -24.24 19.31
N LEU A 336 18.84 -25.13 18.30
CA LEU A 336 17.65 -25.24 17.46
C LEU A 336 16.43 -25.74 18.21
N ASN A 337 16.59 -26.74 19.07
CA ASN A 337 15.48 -27.25 19.85
C ASN A 337 14.99 -26.21 20.86
N GLU A 338 15.89 -25.49 21.52
CA GLU A 338 15.51 -24.38 22.41
C GLU A 338 14.74 -23.30 21.65
N ALA A 339 15.25 -22.83 20.50
CA ALA A 339 14.60 -21.78 19.72
C ALA A 339 13.20 -22.16 19.19
N LEU A 340 12.97 -23.44 18.87
CA LEU A 340 11.68 -23.94 18.40
C LEU A 340 10.67 -24.20 19.52
N HIS A 341 11.14 -24.40 20.76
CA HIS A 341 10.30 -24.76 21.90
C HIS A 341 10.15 -23.64 22.94
N ALA A 342 10.95 -22.57 22.86
CA ALA A 342 10.84 -21.40 23.74
C ALA A 342 9.54 -20.59 23.56
N HIS A 343 8.75 -20.86 22.52
CA HIS A 343 7.50 -20.16 22.19
C HIS A 343 6.26 -21.07 22.15
N ASN A 344 6.36 -22.28 22.68
CA ASN A 344 5.19 -23.16 22.90
C ASN A 344 4.54 -22.92 24.26
#